data_AF-J1AN80-F1
#
_entry.id   AF-J1AN80-F1
#
_cell.length_a   1.000
_cell.length_b   1.000
_cell.length_c   1.000
_cell.angle_alpha   90.00
_cell.angle_beta   90.00
_cell.angle_gamma   90.00
#
_symmetry.space_group_name_H-M   'P 1'
#
loop_
_entity.id
_entity.type
_entity.pdbx_description
1 polymer ?
#
loop_
_entity_poly.entity_id
_entity_poly.type
_entity_poly.pdbx_seq_one_letter_code
_entity_poly.pdbx_strand_id
1 'polypeptide(L)' 'MTGIEADVREIKESIRMLTEKIDELLHERETAAMMKLSERSLSAFLEEEPDLYAVRDLKVVYR' A
#
# COMPACT_ATOMS: atom_id res chain seq x y z
N MET A 1 -17.83 -43.83 1.06
CA MET A 1 -18.00 -42.36 0.96
C MET A 1 -18.75 -42.10 -0.33
N THR A 2 -19.95 -41.53 -0.23
CA THR A 2 -20.80 -41.20 -1.38
C THR A 2 -20.23 -39.97 -2.07
N GLY A 3 -20.33 -39.86 -3.41
CA GLY A 3 -19.72 -38.75 -4.17
C GLY A 3 -20.09 -37.36 -3.65
N ILE A 4 -21.31 -37.21 -3.13
CA ILE A 4 -21.80 -35.96 -2.52
C ILE A 4 -20.94 -35.52 -1.32
N GLU A 5 -20.47 -36.43 -0.47
CA GLU A 5 -19.60 -36.07 0.67
C GLU A 5 -18.23 -35.58 0.22
N ALA A 6 -17.72 -36.09 -0.91
CA ALA A 6 -16.46 -35.64 -1.49
C ALA A 6 -16.61 -34.22 -2.06
N ASP A 7 -17.67 -33.99 -2.84
CA ASP A 7 -17.96 -32.67 -3.44
C ASP A 7 -18.16 -31.60 -2.35
N VAL A 8 -18.91 -31.90 -1.29
CA VAL A 8 -19.12 -30.97 -0.17
C VAL A 8 -17.80 -30.65 0.55
N ARG A 9 -16.88 -31.61 0.62
CA ARG A 9 -15.55 -31.39 1.24
C ARG A 9 -14.68 -30.49 0.36
N GLU A 10 -14.70 -30.70 -0.94
CA GLU A 10 -13.96 -29.88 -1.91
C GLU A 10 -14.48 -28.42 -1.95
N ILE A 11 -15.81 -28.25 -1.91
CA ILE A 11 -16.44 -26.93 -1.82
C ILE A 11 -16.01 -26.21 -0.53
N LYS A 12 -15.98 -26.92 0.61
CA LYS A 12 -15.53 -26.34 1.88
C LYS A 12 -14.07 -25.89 1.84
N GLU A 13 -13.19 -26.69 1.25
CA GLU A 13 -11.77 -26.30 1.13
C GLU A 13 -11.61 -25.10 0.19
N SER A 14 -12.36 -25.08 -0.92
CA SER A 14 -12.36 -23.96 -1.85
C SER A 14 -12.84 -22.65 -1.20
N ILE A 15 -13.89 -22.73 -0.37
CA ILE A 15 -14.37 -21.59 0.41
C ILE A 15 -13.30 -21.13 1.41
N ARG A 16 -12.64 -22.06 2.11
CA ARG A 16 -11.58 -21.74 3.07
C ARG A 16 -10.44 -20.98 2.40
N MET A 17 -9.94 -21.47 1.26
CA MET A 17 -8.91 -20.81 0.48
C MET A 17 -9.36 -19.44 -0.04
N LEU A 18 -10.63 -19.30 -0.45
CA LEU A 18 -11.18 -18.01 -0.87
C LEU A 18 -11.21 -17.01 0.28
N THR A 19 -11.60 -17.44 1.48
CA THR A 19 -11.60 -16.58 2.67
C THR A 19 -10.19 -16.10 3.00
N GLU A 20 -9.20 -17.00 3.03
CA GLU A 20 -7.80 -16.64 3.29
C GLU A 20 -7.28 -15.59 2.28
N LYS A 21 -7.60 -15.75 0.99
CA LYS A 21 -7.23 -14.78 -0.06
C LYS A 21 -7.92 -13.43 0.09
N ILE A 22 -9.17 -13.41 0.54
CA ILE A 22 -9.90 -12.16 0.79
C ILE A 22 -9.24 -11.40 1.94
N ASP A 23 -8.84 -12.09 3.00
CA ASP A 23 -8.15 -11.49 4.14
C ASP A 23 -6.80 -10.88 3.72
N GLU A 24 -6.02 -11.58 2.89
CA GLU A 24 -4.78 -11.05 2.30
C GLU A 24 -5.02 -9.77 1.49
N LEU A 25 -6.00 -9.79 0.58
CA LEU A 25 -6.34 -8.63 -0.25
C LEU A 25 -6.83 -7.43 0.57
N LEU A 26 -7.57 -7.67 1.65
CA LEU A 26 -8.00 -6.62 2.57
C LEU A 26 -6.80 -5.98 3.27
N HIS A 27 -5.87 -6.79 3.75
CA HIS A 27 -4.66 -6.30 4.41
C HIS A 27 -3.77 -5.48 3.47
N GLU A 28 -3.58 -5.93 2.22
CA GLU A 28 -2.85 -5.18 1.20
C GLU A 28 -3.53 -3.84 0.89
N ARG A 29 -4.86 -3.83 0.79
CA ARG A 29 -5.64 -2.62 0.53
C ARG A 29 -5.48 -1.59 1.65
N GLU A 30 -5.54 -2.04 2.90
CA GLU A 30 -5.34 -1.17 4.08
C GLU A 30 -3.93 -0.58 4.11
N THR A 31 -2.92 -1.42 3.84
CA THR A 31 -1.53 -0.97 3.72
C THR A 31 -1.37 0.10 2.65
N ALA A 32 -1.89 -0.14 1.44
CA ALA A 32 -1.83 0.82 0.34
C ALA A 32 -2.56 2.13 0.66
N ALA A 33 -3.71 2.04 1.34
CA ALA A 33 -4.47 3.22 1.77
C ALA A 33 -3.66 4.06 2.77
N MET A 34 -3.02 3.42 3.75
CA MET A 34 -2.14 4.10 4.72
C MET A 34 -0.95 4.75 4.02
N MET A 35 -0.27 4.05 3.11
CA MET A 35 0.85 4.61 2.34
C MET A 35 0.44 5.87 1.58
N LYS A 36 -0.74 5.85 0.94
CA LYS A 36 -1.23 7.00 0.17
C LYS A 36 -1.63 8.18 1.05
N LEU A 37 -2.14 7.92 2.26
CA LEU A 37 -2.39 8.96 3.24
C LEU A 37 -1.07 9.61 3.69
N SER A 38 -0.06 8.79 4.01
CA SER A 38 1.27 9.26 4.39
C SER A 38 1.94 10.07 3.28
N GLU A 39 1.86 9.60 2.03
CA GLU A 39 2.36 10.33 0.85
C GLU A 39 1.77 11.74 0.75
N ARG A 40 0.44 11.85 0.85
CA ARG A 40 -0.25 13.15 0.79
C ARG A 40 0.16 14.06 1.94
N SER A 41 0.23 13.52 3.16
CA SER A 41 0.64 14.29 4.34
C SER A 41 2.08 14.80 4.21
N LEU A 42 2.98 13.95 3.70
CA LEU A 42 4.39 14.32 3.52
C LEU A 42 4.57 15.35 2.41
N SER A 43 3.85 15.20 1.29
CA SER A 43 3.86 16.19 0.20
C SER A 43 3.41 17.56 0.69
N ALA A 44 2.29 17.62 1.42
CA ALA A 44 1.79 18.87 1.98
C ALA A 44 2.79 19.51 2.96
N PHE A 45 3.43 18.70 3.81
CA PHE A 45 4.46 19.19 4.73
C PHE A 45 5.64 19.82 3.99
N LEU A 46 6.15 19.15 2.95
CA LEU A 46 7.30 19.65 2.17
C LEU A 46 6.96 20.87 1.31
N GLU A 47 5.72 20.99 0.82
CA GLU A 47 5.28 22.17 0.06
C GLU A 47 5.22 23.44 0.93
N GLU A 48 5.00 23.30 2.23
CA GLU A 48 4.98 24.41 3.19
C GLU A 48 6.40 24.83 3.63
N GLU A 49 7.43 24.04 3.35
CA GLU A 49 8.79 24.37 3.75
C GLU A 49 9.40 25.47 2.86
N PRO A 50 9.96 26.55 3.45
CA PRO A 50 10.61 27.59 2.68
C PRO A 50 11.95 27.12 2.11
N ASP A 51 12.25 27.53 0.87
CA ASP A 51 13.57 27.32 0.27
C ASP A 51 14.67 28.02 1.08
N LEU A 52 15.43 27.24 1.85
CA LEU A 52 16.51 27.75 2.71
C LEU A 52 17.75 28.19 1.92
N TYR A 53 17.96 27.64 0.73
CA TYR A 53 19.09 27.96 -0.14
C TYR A 53 18.61 28.12 -1.58
N ALA A 54 18.91 29.27 -2.17
CA ALA A 54 18.65 29.55 -3.56
C ALA A 54 19.96 29.58 -4.37
N VAL A 55 19.86 29.42 -5.69
CA VAL A 55 21.02 29.48 -6.61
C VAL A 55 21.79 30.80 -6.47
N ARG A 56 21.10 31.90 -6.12
CA ARG A 56 21.72 33.21 -5.81
C ARG A 56 22.66 33.19 -4.60
N ASP A 57 22.50 32.25 -3.68
CA ASP A 57 23.33 32.10 -2.48
C ASP A 57 24.64 31.35 -2.79
N LEU A 58 24.75 30.76 -3.99
CA LEU A 58 25.96 30.10 -4.45
C LEU A 58 27.06 31.13 -4.73
N LYS A 59 28.00 31.29 -3.79
CA LYS A 59 29.23 32.10 -3.94
C LYS A 59 30.30 31.43 -4.81
N VAL A 60 29.94 30.80 -5.94
CA VAL A 60 30.92 30.12 -6.80
C VAL A 60 31.29 31.01 -7.98
N VAL A 61 32.49 31.60 -7.90
CA VAL A 61 33.22 32.14 -9.04
C VAL A 61 33.99 30.96 -9.66
N TYR A 62 33.43 30.32 -10.67
CA TYR A 62 34.23 29.46 -11.55
C TYR A 62 34.98 30.35 -12.53
N ARG A 63 36.31 30.24 -12.53
CA ARG A 63 37.22 30.96 -13.43
C ARG A 63 37.96 29.96 -14.30
#